data_AF-A0A1F5GD16-F1
#
_entry.id   AF-A0A1F5GD16-F1
#
_cell.length_a   1.000
_cell.length_b   1.000
_cell.length_c   1.000
_cell.angle_alpha   90.00
_cell.angle_beta   90.00
_cell.angle_gamma   90.00
#
_symmetry.space_group_name_H-M   'P 1'
#
loop_
_entity.id
_entity.type
_entity.pdbx_description
1 polymer ?
#
loop_
_entity_poly.entity_id
_entity_poly.type
_entity_poly.pdbx_seq_one_letter_code
_entity_poly.pdbx_strand_id
1 'polypeptide(L)'
;MTEFTEITTHSYKQQERHAWYRVNAFLSELGGVESELQMQPNDLVHIGGAAIFYHSYKALGPLAVPNFRGTHDLDIISFRRGSLQRALEQLAGDPRSMLRDFEISSSHIPDKRTVHLRFKKNRGSNSLSALDIDFFESHRDQVNLNDRRVSKNRIVLDPPEQLELPTFNPQRDRGLVGVPSLRDTFIIKMDIVDFSKLGLRSKDRIDVLTIFALCKALGHDYDYLLNAMSQVSSFRSTMAKLKELERLFSDNREETEIMGKTNPLLPSKEQIGEALRVTRDEIEIMRGDKPSSSSYQI
;
A
#
# COMPACT_ATOMS: atom_id res chain seq x y z
N MET A 1 -18.18 -6.77 23.78
CA MET A 1 -18.07 -7.09 22.34
C MET A 1 -17.23 -6.00 21.72
N THR A 2 -15.97 -6.30 21.43
CA THR A 2 -14.93 -5.35 21.03
C THR A 2 -14.96 -5.15 19.52
N GLU A 3 -14.75 -3.92 19.07
CA GLU A 3 -14.67 -3.39 17.68
C GLU A 3 -13.79 -4.18 16.68
N PHE A 4 -13.16 -5.27 17.09
CA PHE A 4 -12.30 -6.09 16.24
C PHE A 4 -13.06 -7.11 15.37
N THR A 5 -14.32 -7.41 15.69
CA THR A 5 -15.08 -8.47 15.01
C THR A 5 -15.83 -8.01 13.75
N GLU A 6 -15.90 -6.69 13.48
CA GLU A 6 -16.60 -6.15 12.30
C GLU A 6 -15.68 -5.96 11.06
N ILE A 7 -14.38 -6.22 11.18
CA ILE A 7 -13.42 -6.00 10.07
C ILE A 7 -13.24 -7.26 9.20
N THR A 8 -13.76 -8.42 9.60
CA THR A 8 -13.42 -9.73 8.97
C THR A 8 -14.46 -10.33 8.02
N THR A 9 -15.46 -9.59 7.56
CA THR A 9 -16.39 -10.07 6.52
C THR A 9 -16.51 -9.10 5.34
N HIS A 10 -15.41 -8.92 4.59
CA HIS A 10 -15.46 -8.28 3.27
C HIS A 10 -15.24 -9.33 2.19
N SER A 11 -16.29 -10.11 1.95
CA SER A 11 -16.49 -10.82 0.69
C SER A 11 -16.79 -9.76 -0.38
N TYR A 12 -15.80 -9.46 -1.23
CA TYR A 12 -15.83 -8.41 -2.25
C TYR A 12 -17.10 -8.46 -3.12
N LYS A 13 -18.12 -7.67 -2.75
CA LYS A 13 -19.32 -7.42 -3.55
C LYS A 13 -18.98 -6.41 -4.64
N GLN A 14 -19.67 -6.51 -5.78
CA GLN A 14 -19.59 -5.57 -6.92
C GLN A 14 -19.74 -4.08 -6.53
N GLN A 15 -20.35 -3.79 -5.37
CA GLN A 15 -20.46 -2.46 -4.76
C GLN A 15 -19.11 -1.83 -4.35
N GLU A 16 -18.11 -2.62 -3.96
CA GLU A 16 -16.81 -2.12 -3.48
C GLU A 16 -15.96 -1.53 -4.62
N ARG A 17 -16.18 -1.99 -5.86
CA ARG A 17 -15.50 -1.43 -7.05
C ARG A 17 -15.88 0.02 -7.31
N HIS A 18 -17.12 0.43 -7.04
CA HIS A 18 -17.53 1.83 -7.22
C HIS A 18 -16.85 2.77 -6.22
N ALA A 19 -16.63 2.32 -4.98
CA ALA A 19 -15.85 3.06 -4.00
C ALA A 19 -14.39 3.21 -4.46
N TRP A 20 -13.79 2.12 -4.96
CA TRP A 20 -12.44 2.14 -5.52
C TRP A 20 -12.27 3.09 -6.71
N TYR A 21 -13.17 3.06 -7.71
CA TYR A 21 -13.09 3.98 -8.84
C TYR A 21 -13.16 5.45 -8.40
N ARG A 22 -13.92 5.73 -7.33
CA ARG A 22 -13.97 7.07 -6.73
C ARG A 22 -12.65 7.45 -6.08
N VAL A 23 -12.06 6.56 -5.29
CA VAL A 23 -10.74 6.77 -4.68
C VAL A 23 -9.70 7.02 -5.78
N ASN A 24 -9.70 6.23 -6.85
CA ASN A 24 -8.80 6.40 -7.99
C ASN A 24 -9.00 7.75 -8.70
N ALA A 25 -10.25 8.18 -8.91
CA ALA A 25 -10.55 9.49 -9.48
C ALA A 25 -10.05 10.63 -8.58
N PHE A 26 -10.30 10.53 -7.27
CA PHE A 26 -9.82 11.50 -6.29
C PHE A 26 -8.28 11.56 -6.24
N LEU A 27 -7.61 10.42 -6.21
CA LEU A 27 -6.14 10.32 -6.25
C LEU A 27 -5.56 10.96 -7.51
N SER A 28 -6.24 10.82 -8.65
CA SER A 28 -5.85 11.45 -9.92
C SER A 28 -5.97 12.98 -9.86
N GLU A 29 -7.06 13.52 -9.27
CA GLU A 29 -7.21 14.96 -9.05
C GLU A 29 -6.17 15.49 -8.06
N LEU A 30 -5.95 14.78 -6.96
CA LEU A 30 -5.00 15.15 -5.91
C LEU A 30 -3.57 15.23 -6.45
N GLY A 31 -3.07 14.21 -7.14
CA GLY A 31 -1.73 14.27 -7.71
C GLY A 31 -1.57 15.32 -8.82
N GLY A 32 -2.66 15.67 -9.53
CA GLY A 32 -2.69 16.81 -10.44
C GLY A 32 -2.44 18.13 -9.72
N VAL A 33 -3.14 18.35 -8.60
CA VAL A 33 -2.94 19.52 -7.74
C VAL A 33 -1.56 19.53 -7.06
N GLU A 34 -1.07 18.37 -6.61
CA GLU A 34 0.30 18.25 -6.07
C GLU A 34 1.34 18.73 -7.10
N SER A 35 1.15 18.36 -8.38
CA SER A 35 2.00 18.79 -9.48
C SER A 35 1.89 20.29 -9.77
N GLU A 36 0.68 20.85 -9.79
CA GLU A 36 0.44 22.30 -9.95
C GLU A 36 1.07 23.12 -8.82
N LEU A 37 1.02 22.60 -7.60
CA LEU A 37 1.62 23.20 -6.41
C LEU A 37 3.14 22.99 -6.32
N GLN A 38 3.75 22.32 -7.30
CA GLN A 38 5.17 21.97 -7.34
C GLN A 38 5.62 21.21 -6.07
N MET A 39 4.73 20.38 -5.53
CA MET A 39 5.04 19.55 -4.37
C MET A 39 6.13 18.56 -4.73
N GLN A 40 7.06 18.38 -3.80
CA GLN A 40 8.09 17.37 -3.93
C GLN A 40 7.54 15.99 -3.55
N PRO A 41 8.11 14.89 -4.06
CA PRO A 41 7.64 13.53 -3.71
C PRO A 41 7.69 13.22 -2.21
N ASN A 42 8.50 13.95 -1.45
CA ASN A 42 8.59 13.82 0.00
C ASN A 42 7.73 14.84 0.76
N ASP A 43 6.99 15.73 0.09
CA ASP A 43 6.03 16.62 0.76
C ASP A 43 4.80 15.83 1.22
N LEU A 44 4.29 14.96 0.34
CA LEU A 44 3.16 14.04 0.58
C LEU A 44 3.51 12.64 0.06
N VAL A 45 3.47 11.66 0.95
CA VAL A 45 3.80 10.27 0.65
C VAL A 45 2.58 9.41 0.91
N HIS A 46 2.04 8.82 -0.16
CA HIS A 46 0.90 7.91 -0.11
C HIS A 46 1.40 6.52 0.28
N ILE A 47 0.86 5.96 1.37
CA ILE A 47 1.27 4.65 1.90
C ILE A 47 0.09 3.65 1.80
N GLY A 48 0.25 2.47 2.41
CA GLY A 48 -0.84 1.51 2.53
C GLY A 48 -1.27 0.91 1.19
N GLY A 49 -2.58 0.73 1.00
CA GLY A 49 -3.13 0.14 -0.22
C GLY A 49 -2.89 1.00 -1.47
N ALA A 50 -2.90 2.33 -1.33
CA ALA A 50 -2.68 3.26 -2.43
C ALA A 50 -1.26 3.12 -3.03
N ALA A 51 -0.23 2.99 -2.18
CA ALA A 51 1.15 2.75 -2.63
C ALA A 51 1.27 1.46 -3.48
N ILE A 52 0.64 0.38 -3.03
CA ILE A 52 0.62 -0.91 -3.77
C ILE A 52 -0.07 -0.73 -5.12
N PHE A 53 -1.16 0.02 -5.18
CA PHE A 53 -1.82 0.32 -6.43
C PHE A 53 -0.93 1.10 -7.40
N TYR A 54 -0.20 2.12 -6.95
CA TYR A 54 0.71 2.85 -7.85
C TYR A 54 1.87 1.99 -8.36
N HIS A 55 2.44 1.13 -7.51
CA HIS A 55 3.41 0.12 -7.97
C HIS A 55 2.78 -0.88 -8.95
N SER A 56 1.52 -1.25 -8.73
CA SER A 56 0.75 -2.09 -9.65
C SER A 56 0.56 -1.44 -11.00
N TYR A 57 0.23 -0.15 -11.03
CA TYR A 57 0.08 0.62 -12.25
C TYR A 57 1.41 0.82 -12.97
N LYS A 58 2.51 1.04 -12.25
CA LYS A 58 3.87 1.07 -12.84
C LYS A 58 4.23 -0.24 -13.52
N ALA A 59 3.89 -1.38 -12.91
CA ALA A 59 4.22 -2.70 -13.45
C ALA A 59 3.30 -3.15 -14.59
N LEU A 60 1.99 -2.94 -14.47
CA LEU A 60 0.97 -3.52 -15.37
C LEU A 60 0.18 -2.48 -16.17
N GLY A 61 0.45 -1.18 -15.97
CA GLY A 61 -0.27 -0.09 -16.61
C GLY A 61 -1.78 -0.12 -16.27
N PRO A 62 -2.64 0.21 -17.26
CA PRO A 62 -4.09 0.23 -17.07
C PRO A 62 -4.71 -1.09 -16.60
N LEU A 63 -4.04 -2.24 -16.78
CA LEU A 63 -4.51 -3.53 -16.27
C LEU A 63 -4.55 -3.59 -14.75
N ALA A 64 -3.80 -2.75 -14.04
CA ALA A 64 -3.85 -2.68 -12.58
C ALA A 64 -5.23 -2.23 -12.07
N VAL A 65 -5.90 -1.31 -12.77
CA VAL A 65 -7.15 -0.69 -12.30
C VAL A 65 -8.29 -1.69 -12.04
N PRO A 66 -8.65 -2.58 -13.00
CA PRO A 66 -9.74 -3.55 -12.78
C PRO A 66 -9.32 -4.76 -11.93
N ASN A 67 -8.02 -5.00 -11.78
CA ASN A 67 -7.48 -6.18 -11.09
C ASN A 67 -7.06 -5.90 -9.65
N PHE A 68 -6.84 -4.63 -9.28
CA PHE A 68 -6.53 -4.25 -7.91
C PHE A 68 -7.75 -4.50 -7.02
N ARG A 69 -7.52 -5.05 -5.82
CA ARG A 69 -8.60 -5.31 -4.86
C ARG A 69 -9.33 -4.04 -4.45
N GLY A 70 -8.68 -2.87 -4.53
CA GLY A 70 -9.24 -1.60 -4.09
C GLY A 70 -9.01 -1.35 -2.60
N THR A 71 -9.13 -0.08 -2.21
CA THR A 71 -9.00 0.39 -0.83
C THR A 71 -10.18 1.28 -0.47
N HIS A 72 -10.55 1.29 0.81
CA HIS A 72 -11.67 2.08 1.34
C HIS A 72 -11.20 3.34 2.08
N ASP A 73 -9.96 3.31 2.53
CA ASP A 73 -9.22 4.33 3.24
C ASP A 73 -7.99 4.74 2.41
N LEU A 74 -7.52 5.96 2.67
CA LEU A 74 -6.23 6.44 2.19
C LEU A 74 -5.32 6.68 3.39
N ASP A 75 -4.07 6.26 3.27
CA ASP A 75 -3.04 6.53 4.26
C ASP A 75 -2.01 7.50 3.65
N ILE A 76 -1.80 8.65 4.27
CA ILE A 76 -0.89 9.68 3.75
C ILE A 76 0.04 10.19 4.86
N ILE A 77 1.33 10.32 4.55
CA ILE A 77 2.31 11.00 5.39
C ILE A 77 2.63 12.37 4.78
N SER A 78 2.68 13.41 5.61
CA SER A 78 3.12 14.75 5.19
C SER A 78 4.36 15.17 5.95
N PHE A 79 5.50 15.26 5.25
CA PHE A 79 6.72 15.76 5.86
C PHE A 79 6.83 17.28 5.83
N ARG A 80 6.03 17.94 5.00
CA ARG A 80 5.92 19.40 5.00
C ARG A 80 4.58 19.82 5.61
N ARG A 81 4.65 20.61 6.69
CA ARG A 81 3.46 21.04 7.42
C ARG A 81 2.44 21.72 6.50
N GLY A 82 1.18 21.29 6.59
CA GLY A 82 0.07 21.85 5.81
C GLY A 82 0.05 21.50 4.33
N SER A 83 0.92 20.62 3.81
CA SER A 83 0.89 20.25 2.38
C SER A 83 -0.43 19.63 1.97
N LEU A 84 -0.95 18.65 2.73
CA LEU A 84 -2.23 18.02 2.42
C LEU A 84 -3.37 19.04 2.49
N GLN A 85 -3.39 19.87 3.54
CA GLN A 85 -4.41 20.91 3.70
C GLN A 85 -4.43 21.86 2.50
N ARG A 86 -3.26 22.36 2.05
CA ARG A 86 -3.16 23.24 0.87
C ARG A 86 -3.68 22.58 -0.40
N ALA A 87 -3.35 21.31 -0.63
CA ALA A 87 -3.86 20.57 -1.79
C ALA A 87 -5.39 20.39 -1.73
N LEU A 88 -5.93 20.05 -0.56
CA LEU A 88 -7.37 19.89 -0.36
C LEU A 88 -8.14 21.21 -0.46
N GLU A 89 -7.57 22.33 0.01
CA GLU A 89 -8.14 23.68 -0.16
C GLU A 89 -8.23 24.06 -1.64
N GLN A 90 -7.19 23.79 -2.44
CA GLN A 90 -7.21 24.04 -3.88
C GLN A 90 -8.25 23.15 -4.58
N LEU A 91 -8.34 21.87 -4.22
CA LEU A 91 -9.36 20.96 -4.76
C LEU A 91 -10.78 21.40 -4.38
N ALA A 92 -11.03 21.78 -3.12
CA ALA A 92 -12.36 22.22 -2.69
C ALA A 92 -12.75 23.57 -3.33
N GLY A 93 -11.76 24.42 -3.64
CA GLY A 93 -11.92 25.68 -4.35
C GLY A 93 -12.18 25.56 -5.85
N ASP A 94 -11.78 24.46 -6.52
CA ASP A 94 -12.04 24.25 -7.95
C ASP A 94 -13.50 23.81 -8.19
N PRO A 95 -14.30 24.59 -8.95
CA PRO A 95 -15.66 24.20 -9.32
C PRO A 95 -15.76 22.86 -10.05
N ARG A 96 -14.69 22.46 -10.77
CA ARG A 96 -14.61 21.23 -11.57
C ARG A 96 -14.17 20.00 -10.76
N SER A 97 -13.54 20.19 -9.61
CA SER A 97 -13.10 19.10 -8.74
C SER A 97 -14.27 18.31 -8.17
N MET A 98 -14.09 17.03 -7.91
CA MET A 98 -15.10 16.18 -7.26
C MET A 98 -15.24 16.46 -5.76
N LEU A 99 -14.22 17.05 -5.14
CA LEU A 99 -14.22 17.39 -3.71
C LEU A 99 -15.15 18.59 -3.47
N ARG A 100 -16.05 18.47 -2.49
CA ARG A 100 -16.94 19.56 -2.07
C ARG A 100 -16.35 20.31 -0.88
N ASP A 101 -16.01 19.57 0.16
CA ASP A 101 -15.43 20.07 1.40
C ASP A 101 -14.64 18.95 2.09
N PHE A 102 -13.89 19.32 3.12
CA PHE A 102 -13.19 18.38 3.98
C PHE A 102 -13.18 18.89 5.42
N GLU A 103 -13.00 17.97 6.37
CA GLU A 103 -12.86 18.26 7.79
C GLU A 103 -11.70 17.46 8.36
N ILE A 104 -10.85 18.11 9.17
CA ILE A 104 -9.72 17.46 9.83
C ILE A 104 -10.06 17.27 11.30
N SER A 105 -10.07 16.02 11.75
CA SER A 105 -10.30 15.63 13.14
C SER A 105 -9.01 15.10 13.78
N SER A 106 -8.86 15.35 15.08
CA SER A 106 -7.75 14.81 15.85
C SER A 106 -7.91 13.31 16.10
N SER A 107 -6.84 12.54 15.98
CA SER A 107 -6.81 11.13 16.41
C SER A 107 -6.24 11.00 17.83
N HIS A 108 -6.57 9.90 18.51
CA HIS A 108 -5.93 9.49 19.76
C HIS A 108 -4.49 8.97 19.55
N ILE A 109 -4.13 8.62 18.31
CA ILE A 109 -2.78 8.21 17.94
C ILE A 109 -1.92 9.46 17.73
N PRO A 110 -0.73 9.57 18.37
CA PRO A 110 0.20 10.68 18.16
C PRO A 110 0.52 10.87 16.68
N ASP A 111 0.68 12.13 16.26
CA ASP A 111 0.98 12.55 14.86
C ASP A 111 -0.10 12.17 13.81
N LYS A 112 -1.11 11.38 14.19
CA LYS A 112 -2.23 11.01 13.33
C LYS A 112 -3.40 12.00 13.45
N ARG A 113 -4.03 12.24 12.33
CA ARG A 113 -5.31 12.94 12.14
C ARG A 113 -6.16 12.10 11.20
N THR A 114 -7.47 12.32 11.24
CA THR A 114 -8.37 11.78 10.24
C THR A 114 -8.92 12.94 9.42
N VAL A 115 -8.84 12.85 8.10
CA VAL A 115 -9.43 13.83 7.19
C VAL A 115 -10.65 13.22 6.54
N HIS A 116 -11.80 13.80 6.84
CA HIS A 116 -13.09 13.40 6.28
C HIS A 116 -13.35 14.20 5.01
N LEU A 117 -13.26 13.56 3.86
CA LEU A 117 -13.57 14.18 2.57
C LEU A 117 -15.04 14.00 2.25
N ARG A 118 -15.69 15.06 1.75
CA ARG A 118 -17.07 15.00 1.26
C ARG A 118 -17.09 15.35 -0.22
N PHE A 119 -17.62 14.45 -1.04
CA PHE A 119 -17.68 14.65 -2.49
C PHE A 119 -18.99 15.32 -2.94
N LYS A 120 -18.93 16.02 -4.06
CA LYS A 120 -20.12 16.59 -4.73
C LYS A 120 -21.06 15.45 -5.15
N LYS A 121 -22.37 15.66 -5.02
CA LYS A 121 -23.37 14.66 -5.46
C LYS A 121 -23.29 14.50 -6.97
N ASN A 122 -23.07 13.26 -7.45
CA ASN A 122 -23.28 12.94 -8.85
C ASN A 122 -24.79 12.96 -9.15
N ARG A 123 -25.20 13.57 -10.27
CA ARG A 123 -26.58 13.54 -10.75
C ARG A 123 -27.02 12.07 -10.88
N GLY A 124 -27.91 11.61 -10.00
CA GLY A 124 -28.41 10.23 -9.96
C GLY A 124 -28.03 9.40 -8.73
N SER A 125 -27.18 9.91 -7.83
CA SER A 125 -26.86 9.25 -6.56
C SER A 125 -27.35 10.08 -5.37
N ASN A 126 -28.19 9.49 -4.52
CA ASN A 126 -28.76 10.15 -3.34
C ASN A 126 -27.83 10.14 -2.11
N SER A 127 -26.72 9.38 -2.12
CA SER A 127 -25.79 9.36 -1.00
C SER A 127 -24.68 10.40 -1.18
N LEU A 128 -24.44 11.19 -0.13
CA LEU A 128 -23.14 11.83 0.04
C LEU A 128 -22.13 10.72 0.27
N SER A 129 -21.21 10.54 -0.67
CA SER A 129 -20.08 9.66 -0.44
C SER A 129 -19.00 10.40 0.32
N ALA A 130 -18.57 9.83 1.44
CA ALA A 130 -17.39 10.26 2.17
C ALA A 130 -16.20 9.34 1.84
N LEU A 131 -14.99 9.85 2.06
CA LEU A 131 -13.74 9.10 2.08
C LEU A 131 -12.91 9.63 3.24
N ASP A 132 -12.37 8.72 4.05
CA ASP A 132 -11.48 9.08 5.15
C ASP A 132 -10.02 8.89 4.74
N ILE A 133 -9.19 9.86 5.10
CA ILE A 133 -7.74 9.78 5.01
C ILE A 133 -7.19 9.66 6.43
N ASP A 134 -6.46 8.60 6.69
CA ASP A 134 -5.54 8.50 7.82
C ASP A 134 -4.27 9.31 7.50
N PHE A 135 -4.18 10.47 8.14
CA PHE A 135 -3.18 11.49 7.85
C PHE A 135 -2.14 11.55 8.96
N PHE A 136 -0.87 11.34 8.63
CA PHE A 136 0.25 11.45 9.55
C PHE A 136 1.06 12.70 9.22
N GLU A 137 1.06 13.68 10.11
CA GLU A 137 1.80 14.93 9.91
C GLU A 137 3.12 14.90 10.68
N SER A 138 4.22 15.21 9.99
CA SER A 138 5.53 15.17 10.62
C SER A 138 5.75 16.29 11.63
N HIS A 139 6.47 15.95 12.71
CA HIS A 139 7.02 16.91 13.64
C HIS A 139 8.56 16.82 13.58
N ARG A 140 9.21 17.91 13.15
CA ARG A 140 10.66 17.98 12.87
C ARG A 140 11.11 16.95 11.82
N ASP A 141 10.42 16.92 10.67
CA ASP A 141 10.69 16.04 9.52
C ASP A 141 10.59 14.53 9.82
N GLN A 142 9.93 14.16 10.92
CA GLN A 142 9.81 12.77 11.36
C GLN A 142 8.39 12.43 11.79
N VAL A 143 7.97 11.20 11.49
CA VAL A 143 6.67 10.64 11.84
C VAL A 143 6.90 9.28 12.50
N ASN A 144 6.10 8.96 13.52
CA ASN A 144 6.01 7.60 14.04
C ASN A 144 4.91 6.86 13.26
N LEU A 145 5.33 5.93 12.40
CA LEU A 145 4.44 5.02 11.69
C LEU A 145 4.57 3.64 12.32
N ASN A 146 3.51 3.22 13.02
CA ASN A 146 3.55 2.07 13.91
C ASN A 146 4.67 2.24 14.96
N ASP A 147 5.74 1.43 14.93
CA ASP A 147 6.92 1.55 15.82
C ASP A 147 8.17 2.06 15.08
N ARG A 148 8.00 2.54 13.84
CA ARG A 148 9.12 3.05 13.03
C ARG A 148 9.07 4.56 12.96
N ARG A 149 10.23 5.16 13.17
CA ARG A 149 10.44 6.58 12.89
C ARG A 149 10.84 6.75 11.44
N VAL A 150 9.95 7.33 10.66
CA VAL A 150 10.12 7.56 9.22
C VAL A 150 10.45 9.03 8.96
N SER A 151 11.14 9.33 7.86
CA SER A 151 11.57 10.70 7.52
C SER A 151 11.47 10.99 6.02
N LYS A 152 11.51 12.27 5.66
CA LYS A 152 11.44 12.71 4.26
C LYS A 152 12.56 12.19 3.35
N ASN A 153 13.71 11.83 3.94
CA ASN A 153 14.89 11.34 3.21
C ASN A 153 14.95 9.81 3.17
N ARG A 154 14.17 9.16 4.04
CA ARG A 154 14.16 7.71 4.20
C ARG A 154 12.86 7.30 4.90
N ILE A 155 11.99 6.60 4.17
CA ILE A 155 10.76 6.03 4.75
C ILE A 155 11.16 4.89 5.67
N VAL A 156 11.73 3.81 5.14
CA VAL A 156 12.39 2.77 5.94
C VAL A 156 13.84 2.61 5.52
N LEU A 157 14.08 2.20 4.27
CA LEU A 157 15.40 2.06 3.68
C LEU A 157 15.66 3.14 2.64
N ASP A 158 14.63 3.52 1.88
CA ASP A 158 14.75 4.38 0.71
C ASP A 158 14.09 5.74 0.89
N PRO A 159 14.56 6.76 0.15
CA PRO A 159 13.75 7.95 -0.07
C PRO A 159 12.43 7.58 -0.78
N PRO A 160 11.37 8.41 -0.65
CA PRO A 160 10.15 8.22 -1.44
C PRO A 160 10.44 8.17 -2.95
N GLU A 161 9.79 7.23 -3.63
CA GLU A 161 9.76 7.17 -5.09
C GLU A 161 8.69 8.12 -5.63
N GLN A 162 8.93 8.65 -6.82
CA GLN A 162 7.94 9.41 -7.59
C GLN A 162 7.38 8.52 -8.69
N LEU A 163 6.07 8.27 -8.66
CA LEU A 163 5.38 7.45 -9.65
C LEU A 163 4.39 8.29 -10.47
N GLU A 164 4.09 7.85 -11.67
CA GLU A 164 3.08 8.47 -12.53
C GLU A 164 1.67 8.15 -12.04
N LEU A 165 0.80 9.16 -12.07
CA LEU A 165 -0.63 8.96 -11.83
C LEU A 165 -1.27 8.14 -12.95
N PRO A 166 -2.30 7.34 -12.62
CA PRO A 166 -3.16 6.74 -13.63
C PRO A 166 -3.79 7.80 -14.52
N THR A 167 -3.69 7.61 -15.83
CA THR A 167 -4.48 8.40 -16.78
C THR A 167 -5.31 7.49 -17.67
N PHE A 168 -6.59 7.83 -17.80
CA PHE A 168 -7.46 7.25 -18.83
C PHE A 168 -7.27 7.95 -20.20
N ASN A 169 -6.59 9.10 -20.22
CA ASN A 169 -6.27 9.84 -21.42
C ASN A 169 -4.74 9.90 -21.62
N PRO A 170 -4.16 9.08 -22.52
CA PRO A 170 -2.72 9.06 -22.75
C PRO A 170 -2.15 10.37 -23.30
N GLN A 171 -2.99 11.33 -23.73
CA GLN A 171 -2.59 12.65 -24.23
C GLN A 171 -2.55 13.74 -23.16
N ARG A 172 -2.92 13.45 -21.91
CA ARG A 172 -2.75 14.39 -20.79
C ARG A 172 -1.43 14.10 -20.07
N ASP A 173 -0.75 15.18 -19.66
CA ASP A 173 0.36 15.09 -18.73
C ASP A 173 -0.08 14.30 -17.50
N ARG A 174 0.69 13.25 -17.19
CA ARG A 174 0.45 12.43 -16.01
C ARG A 174 1.02 13.21 -14.83
N GLY A 175 0.16 13.56 -13.89
CA GLY A 175 0.63 14.08 -12.61
C GLY A 175 1.51 13.04 -11.91
N LEU A 176 2.23 13.46 -10.88
CA LEU A 176 3.18 12.62 -10.17
C LEU A 176 2.73 12.45 -8.71
N VAL A 177 3.06 11.31 -8.11
CA VAL A 177 2.73 11.00 -6.71
C VAL A 177 3.94 10.46 -5.97
N GLY A 178 4.12 10.88 -4.72
CA GLY A 178 5.11 10.32 -3.80
C GLY A 178 4.61 9.03 -3.15
N VAL A 179 5.38 7.95 -3.21
CA VAL A 179 5.10 6.67 -2.52
C VAL A 179 6.38 6.08 -1.91
N PRO A 180 6.30 5.18 -0.93
CA PRO A 180 7.46 4.39 -0.52
C PRO A 180 7.94 3.48 -1.68
N SER A 181 9.22 3.09 -1.64
CA SER A 181 9.70 2.04 -2.55
C SER A 181 8.92 0.73 -2.37
N LEU A 182 9.00 -0.18 -3.34
CA LEU A 182 8.29 -1.47 -3.23
C LEU A 182 8.72 -2.25 -1.98
N ARG A 183 10.02 -2.23 -1.65
CA ARG A 183 10.55 -2.90 -0.45
C ARG A 183 10.18 -2.19 0.85
N ASP A 184 10.11 -0.86 0.87
CA ASP A 184 9.62 -0.13 2.04
C ASP A 184 8.12 -0.38 2.24
N THR A 185 7.34 -0.44 1.16
CA THR A 185 5.93 -0.84 1.20
C THR A 185 5.76 -2.25 1.76
N PHE A 186 6.60 -3.19 1.34
CA PHE A 186 6.64 -4.55 1.90
C PHE A 186 6.92 -4.56 3.40
N ILE A 187 7.96 -3.84 3.85
CA ILE A 187 8.32 -3.77 5.26
C ILE A 187 7.16 -3.22 6.11
N ILE A 188 6.55 -2.12 5.68
CA ILE A 188 5.42 -1.49 6.38
C ILE A 188 4.24 -2.48 6.52
N LYS A 189 3.96 -3.28 5.49
CA LYS A 189 2.92 -4.33 5.56
C LYS A 189 3.31 -5.46 6.50
N MET A 190 4.57 -5.89 6.50
CA MET A 190 5.04 -6.97 7.37
C MET A 190 5.17 -6.56 8.84
N ASP A 191 5.28 -5.27 9.14
CA ASP A 191 5.31 -4.79 10.53
C ASP A 191 4.05 -5.16 11.30
N ILE A 192 2.89 -5.35 10.63
CA ILE A 192 1.65 -5.81 11.30
C ILE A 192 1.84 -7.13 12.05
N VAL A 193 2.79 -7.99 11.63
CA VAL A 193 3.11 -9.25 12.29
C VAL A 193 3.64 -9.01 13.71
N ASP A 194 4.45 -7.94 13.89
CA ASP A 194 4.97 -7.56 15.20
C ASP A 194 3.85 -7.02 16.11
N PHE A 195 2.90 -6.24 15.54
CA PHE A 195 1.80 -5.62 16.29
C PHE A 195 0.66 -6.57 16.65
N SER A 196 0.21 -7.37 15.69
CA SER A 196 -1.04 -8.13 15.84
C SER A 196 -0.88 -9.33 16.77
N LYS A 197 0.34 -9.90 16.85
CA LYS A 197 0.64 -11.20 17.47
C LYS A 197 -0.18 -12.39 16.92
N LEU A 198 -1.07 -12.15 15.96
CA LEU A 198 -1.98 -13.10 15.32
C LEU A 198 -1.60 -13.38 13.86
N GLY A 199 -0.54 -12.73 13.36
CA GLY A 199 -0.09 -12.82 11.96
C GLY A 199 -0.69 -11.74 11.06
N LEU A 200 -0.66 -11.97 9.75
CA LEU A 200 -1.20 -11.06 8.75
C LEU A 200 -2.74 -11.07 8.77
N ARG A 201 -3.35 -9.88 8.66
CA ARG A 201 -4.80 -9.75 8.42
C ARG A 201 -5.10 -10.16 6.97
N SER A 202 -6.33 -10.59 6.67
CA SER A 202 -6.71 -11.01 5.30
C SER A 202 -6.38 -9.97 4.23
N LYS A 203 -6.60 -8.67 4.51
CA LYS A 203 -6.22 -7.59 3.57
C LYS A 203 -4.71 -7.47 3.36
N ASP A 204 -3.91 -7.67 4.41
CA ASP A 204 -2.45 -7.58 4.31
C ASP A 204 -1.86 -8.83 3.66
N ARG A 205 -2.48 -10.00 3.81
CA ARG A 205 -2.09 -11.22 3.08
C ARG A 205 -2.18 -11.00 1.58
N ILE A 206 -3.30 -10.46 1.11
CA ILE A 206 -3.49 -10.12 -0.31
C ILE A 206 -2.49 -9.06 -0.76
N ASP A 207 -2.26 -8.03 0.05
CA ASP A 207 -1.27 -6.99 -0.24
C ASP A 207 0.14 -7.58 -0.37
N VAL A 208 0.55 -8.48 0.51
CA VAL A 208 1.85 -9.15 0.46
C VAL A 208 1.97 -10.05 -0.77
N LEU A 209 0.95 -10.85 -1.09
CA LEU A 209 0.93 -11.64 -2.33
C LEU A 209 1.07 -10.73 -3.56
N THR A 210 0.36 -9.60 -3.57
CA THR A 210 0.45 -8.61 -4.65
C THR A 210 1.86 -8.06 -4.78
N ILE A 211 2.47 -7.65 -3.67
CA ILE A 211 3.85 -7.14 -3.65
C ILE A 211 4.84 -8.16 -4.21
N PHE A 212 4.67 -9.45 -3.92
CA PHE A 212 5.52 -10.51 -4.50
C PHE A 212 5.31 -10.66 -6.01
N ALA A 213 4.07 -10.61 -6.49
CA ALA A 213 3.80 -10.62 -7.94
C ALA A 213 4.46 -9.41 -8.63
N LEU A 214 4.34 -8.22 -8.03
CA LEU A 214 4.94 -6.98 -8.52
C LEU A 214 6.47 -7.02 -8.51
N CYS A 215 7.08 -7.63 -7.49
CA CYS A 215 8.53 -7.81 -7.41
C CYS A 215 9.08 -8.45 -8.68
N LYS A 216 8.49 -9.58 -9.10
CA LYS A 216 8.87 -10.26 -10.35
C LYS A 216 8.49 -9.46 -11.59
N ALA A 217 7.30 -8.86 -11.63
CA ALA A 217 6.86 -8.06 -12.77
C ALA A 217 7.78 -6.85 -13.05
N LEU A 218 8.40 -6.30 -12.00
CA LEU A 218 9.36 -5.21 -12.07
C LEU A 218 10.81 -5.67 -12.28
N GLY A 219 11.04 -6.98 -12.44
CA GLY A 219 12.36 -7.55 -12.74
C GLY A 219 13.26 -7.78 -11.53
N HIS A 220 12.69 -7.85 -10.32
CA HIS A 220 13.43 -8.15 -9.09
C HIS A 220 13.20 -9.60 -8.63
N ASP A 221 14.21 -10.21 -8.04
CA ASP A 221 14.09 -11.50 -7.34
C ASP A 221 13.55 -11.34 -5.92
N TYR A 222 12.99 -12.40 -5.34
CA TYR A 222 12.36 -12.32 -4.01
C TYR A 222 13.35 -11.97 -2.89
N ASP A 223 14.63 -12.27 -3.06
CA ASP A 223 15.71 -11.84 -2.16
C ASP A 223 15.76 -10.33 -1.99
N TYR A 224 15.31 -9.55 -2.98
CA TYR A 224 15.19 -8.10 -2.88
C TYR A 224 14.29 -7.69 -1.70
N LEU A 225 13.16 -8.37 -1.52
CA LEU A 225 12.20 -8.10 -0.45
C LEU A 225 12.67 -8.70 0.88
N LEU A 226 13.13 -9.95 0.86
CA LEU A 226 13.52 -10.65 2.09
C LEU A 226 14.75 -10.01 2.75
N ASN A 227 15.78 -9.66 1.97
CA ASN A 227 16.97 -8.96 2.49
C ASN A 227 16.63 -7.59 3.08
N ALA A 228 15.66 -6.88 2.50
CA ALA A 228 15.22 -5.57 3.01
C ALA A 228 14.63 -5.70 4.42
N MET A 229 13.83 -6.74 4.66
CA MET A 229 13.25 -7.03 5.97
C MET A 229 14.33 -7.36 7.01
N SER A 230 15.33 -8.17 6.65
CA SER A 230 16.46 -8.54 7.52
C SER A 230 17.34 -7.35 7.90
N GLN A 231 17.45 -6.32 7.06
CA GLN A 231 18.24 -5.11 7.34
C GLN A 231 17.65 -4.22 8.43
N VAL A 232 16.34 -4.30 8.66
CA VAL A 232 15.60 -3.31 9.46
C VAL A 232 14.85 -3.90 10.64
N SER A 233 14.91 -5.22 10.81
CA SER A 233 14.20 -5.95 11.85
C SER A 233 15.19 -6.77 12.67
N SER A 234 14.90 -6.94 13.97
CA SER A 234 15.70 -7.83 14.81
C SER A 234 15.59 -9.27 14.32
N PHE A 235 16.59 -10.11 14.61
CA PHE A 235 16.57 -11.54 14.28
C PHE A 235 15.23 -12.22 14.62
N ARG A 236 14.70 -11.97 15.82
CA ARG A 236 13.44 -12.54 16.29
C ARG A 236 12.25 -12.08 15.45
N SER A 237 12.19 -10.80 15.11
CA SER A 237 11.11 -10.22 14.29
C SER A 237 11.19 -10.73 12.85
N THR A 238 12.39 -10.73 12.25
CA THR A 238 12.62 -11.27 10.91
C THR A 238 12.20 -12.74 10.82
N MET A 239 12.60 -13.57 11.78
CA MET A 239 12.21 -14.99 11.84
C MET A 239 10.69 -15.17 11.98
N ALA A 240 10.01 -14.33 12.77
CA ALA A 240 8.55 -14.38 12.88
C ALA A 240 7.86 -14.03 11.56
N LYS A 241 8.35 -12.99 10.87
CA LYS A 241 7.85 -12.56 9.56
C LYS A 241 8.10 -13.61 8.47
N LEU A 242 9.28 -14.22 8.44
CA LEU A 242 9.59 -15.31 7.49
C LEU A 242 8.68 -16.53 7.69
N LYS A 243 8.42 -16.95 8.95
CA LYS A 243 7.47 -18.03 9.23
C LYS A 243 6.05 -17.70 8.77
N GLU A 244 5.65 -16.45 8.90
CA GLU A 244 4.35 -16.00 8.43
C GLU A 244 4.25 -15.99 6.90
N LEU A 245 5.34 -15.64 6.20
CA LEU A 245 5.44 -15.76 4.75
C LEU A 245 5.41 -17.23 4.30
N GLU A 246 6.15 -18.12 4.99
CA GLU A 246 6.12 -19.55 4.71
C GLU A 246 4.69 -20.11 4.84
N ARG A 247 3.97 -19.72 5.89
CA ARG A 247 2.56 -20.06 6.09
C ARG A 247 1.68 -19.53 4.97
N LEU A 248 1.84 -18.26 4.61
CA LEU A 248 1.08 -17.62 3.53
C LEU A 248 1.30 -18.33 2.19
N PHE A 249 2.53 -18.65 1.81
CA PHE A 249 2.80 -19.32 0.52
C PHE A 249 2.42 -20.80 0.52
N SER A 250 2.41 -21.45 1.69
CA SER A 250 1.96 -22.84 1.82
C SER A 250 0.44 -22.98 1.79
N ASP A 251 -0.30 -21.96 2.21
CA ASP A 251 -1.76 -21.98 2.33
C ASP A 251 -2.41 -20.65 1.87
N ASN A 252 -2.44 -20.45 0.54
CA ASN A 252 -2.99 -19.25 -0.11
C ASN A 252 -4.27 -19.51 -0.93
N ARG A 253 -4.93 -20.66 -0.72
CA ARG A 253 -6.09 -21.05 -1.53
C ARG A 253 -7.24 -20.05 -1.40
N GLU A 254 -7.51 -19.59 -0.19
CA GLU A 254 -8.60 -18.65 0.08
C GLU A 254 -8.30 -17.27 -0.56
N GLU A 255 -7.07 -16.76 -0.43
CA GLU A 255 -6.67 -15.46 -0.97
C GLU A 255 -6.65 -15.44 -2.51
N THR A 256 -6.22 -16.54 -3.13
CA THR A 256 -6.19 -16.67 -4.60
C THR A 256 -7.59 -16.81 -5.20
N GLU A 257 -8.54 -17.38 -4.45
CA GLU A 257 -9.95 -17.43 -4.84
C GLU A 257 -10.61 -16.04 -4.77
N ILE A 258 -10.28 -15.22 -3.77
CA ILE A 258 -10.87 -13.88 -3.56
C ILE A 258 -10.59 -12.92 -4.74
N MET A 259 -9.39 -12.94 -5.31
CA MET A 259 -9.03 -12.04 -6.43
C MET A 259 -9.26 -12.66 -7.82
N GLY A 260 -9.58 -13.95 -7.88
CA GLY A 260 -9.82 -14.71 -9.10
C GLY A 260 -8.55 -15.34 -9.70
N LYS A 261 -8.68 -16.56 -10.25
CA LYS A 261 -7.58 -17.38 -10.76
C LYS A 261 -6.75 -16.77 -11.91
N THR A 262 -7.23 -15.70 -12.53
CA THR A 262 -6.59 -15.03 -13.68
C THR A 262 -6.13 -13.61 -13.36
N ASN A 263 -6.01 -13.25 -12.08
CA ASN A 263 -5.62 -11.91 -11.69
C ASN A 263 -4.08 -11.74 -11.82
N PRO A 264 -3.58 -10.84 -12.68
CA PRO A 264 -2.14 -10.63 -12.88
C PRO A 264 -1.44 -9.95 -11.68
N LEU A 265 -2.20 -9.48 -10.69
CA LEU A 265 -1.68 -8.98 -9.41
C LEU A 265 -1.53 -10.07 -8.36
N LEU A 266 -1.85 -11.32 -8.68
CA LEU A 266 -1.52 -12.46 -7.83
C LEU A 266 -0.34 -13.23 -8.40
N PRO A 267 0.52 -13.80 -7.53
CA PRO A 267 1.62 -14.63 -7.98
C PRO A 267 1.07 -15.91 -8.62
N SER A 268 1.69 -16.36 -9.72
CA SER A 268 1.42 -17.66 -10.33
C SER A 268 1.80 -18.81 -9.37
N LYS A 269 1.40 -20.05 -9.69
CA LYS A 269 1.79 -21.21 -8.88
C LYS A 269 3.31 -21.39 -8.83
N GLU A 270 3.97 -21.16 -9.95
CA GLU A 270 5.43 -21.22 -10.07
C GLU A 270 6.08 -20.14 -9.20
N GLN A 271 5.55 -18.92 -9.25
CA GLN A 271 6.00 -17.79 -8.40
C GLN A 271 5.80 -18.07 -6.91
N ILE A 272 4.66 -18.67 -6.52
CA ILE A 272 4.41 -19.11 -5.14
C ILE A 272 5.41 -20.18 -4.71
N GLY A 273 5.68 -21.17 -5.56
CA GLY A 273 6.65 -22.23 -5.29
C GLY A 273 8.06 -21.69 -5.12
N GLU A 274 8.47 -20.76 -5.99
CA GLU A 274 9.76 -20.08 -5.89
C GLU A 274 9.84 -19.22 -4.62
N ALA A 275 8.83 -18.40 -4.32
CA ALA A 275 8.78 -17.56 -3.13
C ALA A 275 8.84 -18.41 -1.83
N LEU A 276 8.12 -19.54 -1.79
CA LEU A 276 8.17 -20.48 -0.69
C LEU A 276 9.57 -21.08 -0.52
N ARG A 277 10.21 -21.50 -1.62
CA ARG A 277 11.56 -22.06 -1.59
C ARG A 277 12.55 -21.03 -1.03
N VAL A 278 12.58 -19.83 -1.59
CA VAL A 278 13.50 -18.77 -1.18
C VAL A 278 13.26 -18.37 0.29
N THR A 279 11.99 -18.33 0.73
CA THR A 279 11.67 -18.07 2.15
C THR A 279 12.21 -19.15 3.08
N ARG A 280 12.13 -20.43 2.70
CA ARG A 280 12.67 -21.54 3.48
C ARG A 280 14.19 -21.52 3.54
N ASP A 281 14.84 -21.27 2.40
CA ASP A 281 16.29 -21.15 2.31
C ASP A 281 16.79 -20.05 3.28
N GLU A 282 16.11 -18.90 3.33
CA GLU A 282 16.44 -17.81 4.27
C GLU A 282 16.23 -18.20 5.75
N ILE A 283 15.16 -18.96 6.05
CA ILE A 283 14.93 -19.48 7.41
C ILE A 283 16.07 -20.41 7.84
N GLU A 284 16.53 -21.31 6.96
CA GLU A 284 17.64 -22.23 7.22
C GLU A 284 18.93 -21.45 7.46
N ILE A 285 19.26 -20.51 6.58
CA ILE A 285 20.43 -19.62 6.71
C ILE A 285 20.40 -18.90 8.06
N MET A 286 19.25 -18.34 8.45
CA MET A 286 19.11 -17.65 9.74
C MET A 286 19.25 -18.59 10.95
N ARG A 287 18.91 -19.87 10.84
CA ARG A 287 19.13 -20.85 11.92
C ARG A 287 20.58 -21.29 12.04
N GLY A 288 21.43 -20.95 11.08
CA GLY A 288 22.78 -21.50 10.95
C GLY A 288 22.79 -22.91 10.37
N ASP A 289 21.64 -23.39 9.88
CA ASP A 289 21.52 -24.63 9.14
C ASP A 289 21.97 -24.30 7.70
N LYS A 290 23.09 -24.87 7.24
CA LYS A 290 23.50 -24.67 5.84
C LYS A 290 22.39 -25.19 4.93
N PRO A 291 21.96 -24.44 3.89
CA PRO A 291 20.97 -24.94 2.95
C PRO A 291 21.45 -26.26 2.36
N SER A 292 20.65 -27.30 2.50
CA SER A 292 21.03 -28.62 2.02
C SER A 292 21.20 -28.56 0.49
N SER A 293 22.40 -28.86 0.01
CA SER A 293 22.81 -28.74 -1.39
C SER A 293 22.17 -29.80 -2.31
N SER A 294 20.93 -30.23 -2.04
CA SER A 294 20.30 -31.40 -2.69
C SER A 294 19.24 -31.07 -3.75
N SER A 295 19.02 -29.80 -4.10
CA SER A 295 17.96 -29.40 -5.06
C SER A 295 18.46 -28.59 -6.27
N TYR A 296 19.75 -28.69 -6.60
CA TYR A 296 20.26 -28.35 -7.94
C TYR A 296 20.37 -29.62 -8.79
N GLN A 297 19.24 -30.11 -9.30
CA GLN A 297 19.23 -30.94 -10.50
C GLN A 297 18.18 -30.39 -11.46
N ILE A 298 18.70 -30.01 -12.63
CA ILE A 298 18.01 -29.48 -13.82
C ILE A 298 17.03 -30.52 -14.36
#